data_AF-A0A0F8XKU5-F1
#
_entry.id   AF-A0A0F8XKU5-F1
#
_cell.length_a   1.000
_cell.length_b   1.000
_cell.length_c   1.000
_cell.angle_alpha   90.00
_cell.angle_beta   90.00
_cell.angle_gamma   90.00
#
_symmetry.space_group_name_H-M   'P 1'
#
loop_
_entity.id
_entity.type
_entity.pdbx_description
1 polymer ?
#
loop_
_entity_poly.entity_id
_entity_poly.type
_entity_poly.pdbx_seq_one_letter_code
_entity_poly.pdbx_strand_id
1 'polypeptide(L)'
;MATEVEGVADATTHVAVAEAAPGMPQLDFSTFPNQIFWLLVALVAIYYVLSRIALPRIGAVLVERQGTITNDIAAAEELKLRAVEAEKAYDKALADARTDAGRIIAETKSEMQVQLDEATAKADVEIGEKTAESDARISEIRAGAMANVEEVARDTALAIVSALGGTEDKATVDSAVQARLKGASA
;
A
#
# COMPACT_ATOMS: atom_id res chain seq x y z
N MET A 1 129.31 17.56 44.80
CA MET A 1 128.12 17.87 45.62
C MET A 1 127.09 18.50 44.67
N ALA A 2 125.85 17.99 44.68
CA ALA A 2 124.56 18.59 44.27
C ALA A 2 124.60 19.82 43.33
N THR A 3 123.87 19.93 42.21
CA THR A 3 122.61 19.34 41.71
C THR A 3 122.49 19.76 40.23
N GLU A 4 121.85 18.94 39.40
CA GLU A 4 121.82 19.00 37.93
C GLU A 4 121.18 20.27 37.35
N VAL A 5 121.77 20.76 36.26
CA VAL A 5 121.45 22.01 35.56
C VAL A 5 120.97 21.69 34.14
N GLU A 6 119.79 22.23 33.82
CA GLU A 6 119.20 22.53 32.51
C GLU A 6 119.55 21.67 31.27
N GLY A 7 118.54 20.94 30.82
CA GLY A 7 118.48 20.41 29.45
C GLY A 7 118.19 21.51 28.44
N VAL A 8 119.10 21.68 27.48
CA VAL A 8 118.88 22.38 26.20
C VAL A 8 119.72 21.68 25.12
N ALA A 9 119.18 21.68 23.90
CA ALA A 9 119.67 21.15 22.62
C ALA A 9 119.26 19.69 22.38
N ASP A 10 118.47 19.40 21.34
CA ASP A 10 118.84 19.71 19.97
C ASP A 10 117.66 20.20 19.12
N ALA A 11 117.93 21.18 18.27
CA ALA A 11 117.01 21.78 17.33
C ALA A 11 117.57 21.61 15.92
N THR A 12 116.79 21.03 15.01
CA THR A 12 116.95 21.17 13.56
C THR A 12 115.59 21.05 12.85
N THR A 13 114.85 22.17 12.78
CA THR A 13 114.59 22.97 11.53
C THR A 13 114.39 22.17 10.23
N HIS A 14 113.37 22.30 9.36
CA HIS A 14 112.10 23.03 9.15
C HIS A 14 111.34 22.22 8.05
N VAL A 15 110.01 22.26 7.89
CA VAL A 15 109.34 23.11 6.88
C VAL A 15 107.94 23.47 7.40
N ALA A 16 107.70 24.78 7.52
CA ALA A 16 106.41 25.37 7.79
C ALA A 16 105.48 25.20 6.58
N VAL A 17 104.30 24.61 6.81
CA VAL A 17 103.13 24.89 5.97
C VAL A 17 102.32 25.94 6.71
N ALA A 18 102.12 27.06 6.01
CA ALA A 18 101.57 28.29 6.53
C ALA A 18 100.15 28.10 7.11
N GLU A 19 100.02 28.71 8.26
CA GLU A 19 98.88 28.88 9.14
C GLU A 19 97.69 29.56 8.43
N ALA A 20 96.54 28.90 8.43
CA ALA A 20 95.23 29.57 8.31
C ALA A 20 94.53 29.38 9.67
N ALA A 21 94.14 30.50 10.29
CA ALA A 21 93.55 30.58 11.62
C ALA A 21 92.44 29.53 11.86
N PRO A 22 92.27 29.02 13.11
CA PRO A 22 91.21 28.08 13.42
C PRO A 22 89.88 28.85 13.43
N GLY A 23 89.28 29.02 12.25
CA GLY A 23 87.84 29.19 12.15
C GLY A 23 87.20 28.01 12.89
N MET A 24 86.12 28.27 13.63
CA MET A 24 85.40 27.24 14.38
C MET A 24 85.35 25.93 13.59
N PRO A 25 85.74 24.78 14.16
CA PRO A 25 85.90 23.51 13.42
C PRO A 25 84.64 23.07 12.64
N GLN A 26 83.47 23.66 12.93
CA GLN A 26 82.25 23.55 12.14
C GLN A 26 82.28 24.19 10.73
N LEU A 27 83.22 25.10 10.44
CA LEU A 27 83.31 25.85 9.17
C LEU A 27 84.51 25.41 8.31
N ASP A 28 85.04 24.22 8.55
CA ASP A 28 86.08 23.64 7.71
C ASP A 28 85.48 23.04 6.42
N PHE A 29 85.60 23.82 5.34
CA PHE A 29 85.10 23.48 4.00
C PHE A 29 85.75 22.24 3.38
N SER A 30 86.86 21.73 3.92
CA SER A 30 87.51 20.51 3.41
C SER A 30 86.63 19.25 3.55
N THR A 31 85.70 19.23 4.53
CA THR A 31 84.81 18.09 4.79
C THR A 31 83.48 18.16 4.04
N PHE A 32 83.13 19.34 3.51
CA PHE A 32 81.83 19.62 2.88
C PHE A 32 81.57 18.75 1.64
N PRO A 33 82.54 18.49 0.72
CA PRO A 33 82.30 17.65 -0.44
C PRO A 33 81.83 16.23 -0.10
N ASN A 34 82.41 15.62 0.94
CA ASN A 34 82.01 14.29 1.39
C ASN A 34 80.60 14.30 2.01
N GLN A 35 80.28 15.31 2.83
CA GLN A 35 78.94 15.47 3.39
C GLN A 35 77.89 15.70 2.29
N ILE A 36 78.18 16.57 1.32
CA ILE A 36 77.30 16.86 0.18
C ILE A 36 77.09 15.61 -0.68
N PHE A 37 78.13 14.80 -0.91
CA PHE A 37 78.01 13.54 -1.64
C PHE A 37 77.01 12.59 -0.96
N TRP A 38 77.18 12.33 0.33
CA TRP A 38 76.25 11.46 1.07
C TRP A 38 74.85 12.05 1.20
N LEU A 39 74.73 13.37 1.33
CA LEU A 39 73.44 14.07 1.33
C LEU A 39 72.71 13.83 0.00
N LEU A 40 73.40 14.00 -1.14
CA LEU A 40 72.81 13.72 -2.46
C LEU A 40 72.43 12.25 -2.61
N VAL A 41 73.28 11.32 -2.17
CA VAL A 41 72.96 9.88 -2.20
C VAL A 41 71.72 9.57 -1.35
N ALA A 42 71.63 10.09 -0.13
CA ALA A 42 70.47 9.91 0.75
C ALA A 42 69.21 10.56 0.18
N LEU A 43 69.32 11.77 -0.38
CA LEU A 43 68.21 12.48 -1.03
C LEU A 43 67.66 11.67 -2.20
N VAL A 44 68.54 11.16 -3.08
CA VAL A 44 68.14 10.34 -4.23
C VAL A 44 67.52 9.03 -3.75
N ALA A 45 68.08 8.38 -2.73
CA ALA A 45 67.51 7.17 -2.15
C ALA A 45 66.10 7.40 -1.61
N ILE A 46 65.89 8.46 -0.81
CA ILE A 46 64.57 8.83 -0.28
C ILE A 46 63.60 9.19 -1.41
N TYR A 47 64.05 9.99 -2.38
CA TYR A 47 63.24 10.36 -3.54
C TYR A 47 62.78 9.12 -4.33
N TYR A 48 63.68 8.15 -4.54
CA TYR A 48 63.37 6.90 -5.22
C TYR A 48 62.34 6.07 -4.42
N VAL A 49 62.50 5.97 -3.10
CA VAL A 49 61.56 5.25 -2.23
C VAL A 49 60.19 5.93 -2.24
N LEU A 50 60.12 7.25 -2.12
CA LEU A 50 58.86 7.99 -2.13
C LEU A 50 58.15 7.88 -3.48
N SER A 51 58.89 8.07 -4.58
CA SER A 51 58.33 8.02 -5.93
C SER A 51 57.86 6.63 -6.34
N ARG A 52 58.60 5.57 -5.98
CA ARG A 52 58.29 4.20 -6.41
C ARG A 52 57.47 3.37 -5.43
N ILE A 53 57.45 3.71 -4.14
CA ILE A 53 56.74 2.93 -3.12
C ILE A 53 55.66 3.75 -2.41
N ALA A 54 55.99 4.92 -1.86
CA ALA A 54 55.04 5.65 -1.00
C ALA A 54 53.87 6.28 -1.79
N LEU A 55 54.19 7.07 -2.83
CA LEU A 55 53.19 7.73 -3.68
C LEU A 55 52.24 6.74 -4.39
N PRO A 56 52.71 5.65 -5.03
CA PRO A 56 51.80 4.71 -5.69
C PRO A 56 50.88 3.98 -4.70
N ARG A 57 51.33 3.70 -3.47
CA ARG A 57 50.47 3.10 -2.44
C ARG A 57 49.35 4.04 -1.99
N ILE A 58 49.66 5.32 -1.78
CA ILE A 58 48.67 6.34 -1.40
C ILE A 58 47.67 6.54 -2.56
N GLY A 59 48.18 6.60 -3.80
CA GLY A 59 47.34 6.71 -5.00
C GLY A 59 46.37 5.53 -5.14
N ALA A 60 46.81 4.30 -4.88
CA ALA A 60 45.95 3.11 -4.93
C ALA A 60 44.77 3.20 -3.94
N VAL A 61 45.03 3.61 -2.69
CA VAL A 61 43.97 3.76 -1.67
C VAL A 61 42.98 4.87 -2.02
N LEU A 62 43.46 5.98 -2.60
CA LEU A 62 42.60 7.07 -3.06
C LEU A 62 41.67 6.60 -4.18
N VAL A 63 42.20 5.90 -5.18
CA VAL A 63 41.42 5.35 -6.29
C VAL A 63 40.41 4.30 -5.80
N GLU A 64 40.80 3.42 -4.88
CA GLU A 64 39.91 2.45 -4.27
C GLU A 64 38.73 3.14 -3.57
N ARG A 65 39.01 4.12 -2.69
CA ARG A 65 37.96 4.88 -2.00
C ARG A 65 37.05 5.64 -2.95
N GLN A 66 37.62 6.29 -3.95
CA GLN A 66 36.83 7.00 -4.96
C GLN A 66 35.95 6.03 -5.75
N GLY A 67 36.48 4.86 -6.12
CA GLY A 67 35.74 3.78 -6.79
C GLY A 67 34.58 3.27 -5.94
N THR A 68 34.81 2.98 -4.66
CA THR A 68 33.76 2.55 -3.73
C THR A 68 32.68 3.61 -3.57
N ILE A 69 33.05 4.88 -3.37
CA ILE A 69 32.06 5.97 -3.24
C ILE A 69 31.24 6.10 -4.52
N THR A 70 31.86 6.10 -5.69
CA THR A 70 31.14 6.18 -6.96
C THR A 70 30.22 4.98 -7.17
N ASN A 71 30.67 3.77 -6.82
CA ASN A 71 29.84 2.57 -6.89
C ASN A 71 28.65 2.64 -5.93
N ASP A 72 28.86 3.10 -4.70
CA ASP A 72 27.81 3.22 -3.69
C ASP A 72 26.79 4.30 -4.09
N ILE A 73 27.24 5.41 -4.68
CA ILE A 73 26.35 6.45 -5.24
C ILE A 73 25.52 5.87 -6.39
N ALA A 74 26.15 5.17 -7.33
CA ALA A 74 25.44 4.56 -8.46
C ALA A 74 24.40 3.53 -8.00
N ALA A 75 24.76 2.69 -7.01
CA ALA A 75 23.84 1.73 -6.43
C ALA A 75 22.68 2.43 -5.69
N ALA A 76 22.95 3.51 -4.96
CA ALA A 76 21.91 4.29 -4.29
C ALA A 76 20.96 4.97 -5.27
N GLU A 77 21.47 5.52 -6.37
CA GLU A 77 20.66 6.10 -7.45
C GLU A 77 19.81 5.04 -8.14
N GLU A 78 20.37 3.87 -8.43
CA GLU A 78 19.62 2.75 -9.02
C GLU A 78 18.49 2.27 -8.08
N LEU A 79 18.79 2.09 -6.80
CA LEU A 79 17.78 1.73 -5.80
C LEU A 79 16.69 2.78 -5.68
N LYS A 80 17.05 4.07 -5.74
CA LYS A 80 16.08 5.18 -5.73
C LYS A 80 15.20 5.15 -6.99
N LEU A 81 15.77 4.92 -8.16
CA LEU A 81 15.01 4.80 -9.41
C LEU A 81 14.03 3.62 -9.34
N ARG A 82 14.50 2.43 -8.93
CA ARG A 82 13.64 1.26 -8.74
C ARG A 82 12.52 1.51 -7.74
N ALA A 83 12.80 2.22 -6.64
CA ALA A 83 11.78 2.58 -5.66
C ALA A 83 10.71 3.51 -6.26
N VAL A 84 11.11 4.54 -7.01
CA VAL A 84 10.18 5.46 -7.68
C VAL A 84 9.37 4.74 -8.77
N GLU A 85 9.98 3.82 -9.52
CA GLU A 85 9.28 3.01 -10.51
C GLU A 85 8.26 2.07 -9.84
N ALA A 86 8.63 1.43 -8.74
CA ALA A 86 7.74 0.58 -7.96
C ALA A 86 6.58 1.37 -7.35
N GLU A 87 6.83 2.58 -6.83
CA GLU A 87 5.79 3.48 -6.31
C GLU A 87 4.81 3.87 -7.43
N LYS A 88 5.30 4.29 -8.59
CA LYS A 88 4.45 4.58 -9.75
C LYS A 88 3.62 3.39 -10.21
N ALA A 89 4.22 2.20 -10.24
CA ALA A 89 3.52 0.97 -10.62
C ALA A 89 2.44 0.61 -9.58
N TYR A 90 2.73 0.78 -8.29
CA TYR A 90 1.78 0.58 -7.20
C TYR A 90 0.61 1.56 -7.28
N ASP A 91 0.89 2.86 -7.45
CA ASP A 91 -0.15 3.89 -7.55
C ASP A 91 -1.03 3.67 -8.78
N LYS A 92 -0.44 3.27 -9.91
CA LYS A 92 -1.18 2.88 -11.10
C LYS A 92 -2.07 1.68 -10.83
N ALA A 93 -1.54 0.61 -10.25
CA ALA A 93 -2.32 -0.58 -9.90
C ALA A 93 -3.47 -0.25 -8.93
N LEU A 94 -3.25 0.66 -7.98
CA LEU A 94 -4.28 1.11 -7.05
C LEU A 94 -5.39 1.92 -7.77
N ALA A 95 -5.01 2.80 -8.70
CA ALA A 95 -5.97 3.57 -9.50
C ALA A 95 -6.78 2.66 -10.43
N ASP A 96 -6.14 1.70 -11.09
CA ASP A 96 -6.79 0.71 -11.95
C ASP A 96 -7.76 -0.16 -11.13
N ALA A 97 -7.33 -0.66 -9.97
CA ALA A 97 -8.18 -1.46 -9.07
C ALA A 97 -9.40 -0.67 -8.56
N ARG A 98 -9.25 0.63 -8.25
CA ARG A 98 -10.39 1.49 -7.86
C ARG A 98 -11.35 1.70 -9.02
N THR A 99 -10.84 1.84 -10.24
CA THR A 99 -11.65 2.00 -11.45
C THR A 99 -12.43 0.72 -11.73
N ASP A 100 -11.77 -0.44 -11.66
CA ASP A 100 -12.41 -1.74 -11.83
C ASP A 100 -13.44 -2.03 -10.75
N ALA A 101 -13.15 -1.73 -9.48
CA ALA A 101 -14.13 -1.85 -8.41
C ALA A 101 -15.36 -0.97 -8.67
N GLY A 102 -15.15 0.28 -9.12
CA GLY A 102 -16.24 1.18 -9.51
C GLY A 102 -17.08 0.62 -10.66
N ARG A 103 -16.43 0.06 -11.68
CA ARG A 103 -17.10 -0.59 -12.82
C ARG A 103 -17.92 -1.80 -12.38
N ILE A 104 -17.35 -2.69 -11.58
CA ILE A 104 -18.05 -3.87 -11.04
C ILE A 104 -19.27 -3.44 -10.23
N ILE A 105 -19.14 -2.45 -9.34
CA ILE A 105 -20.27 -1.95 -8.55
C ILE A 105 -21.38 -1.41 -9.46
N ALA A 106 -21.04 -0.67 -10.52
CA ALA A 106 -22.03 -0.13 -11.45
C ALA A 106 -22.73 -1.24 -12.24
N GLU A 107 -21.97 -2.21 -12.75
CA GLU A 107 -22.46 -3.37 -13.49
C GLU A 107 -23.38 -4.23 -12.61
N THR A 108 -22.94 -4.62 -11.42
CA THR A 108 -23.74 -5.39 -10.47
C THR A 108 -25.00 -4.64 -10.03
N LYS A 109 -24.95 -3.31 -9.83
CA LYS A 109 -26.16 -2.53 -9.54
C LYS A 109 -27.16 -2.56 -10.70
N SER A 110 -26.67 -2.44 -11.93
CA SER A 110 -27.53 -2.53 -13.12
C SER A 110 -28.17 -3.91 -13.23
N GLU A 111 -27.40 -4.99 -13.05
CA GLU A 111 -27.91 -6.36 -13.09
C GLU A 111 -28.92 -6.63 -11.98
N MET A 112 -28.62 -6.19 -10.74
CA MET A 112 -29.54 -6.32 -9.62
C MET A 112 -30.85 -5.57 -9.85
N GLN A 113 -30.79 -4.37 -10.46
CA GLN A 113 -32.00 -3.61 -10.77
C GLN A 113 -32.88 -4.37 -11.77
N VAL A 114 -32.29 -4.94 -12.83
CA VAL A 114 -33.03 -5.75 -13.81
C VAL A 114 -33.66 -6.97 -13.15
N GLN A 115 -32.92 -7.70 -12.31
CA GLN A 115 -33.45 -8.86 -11.58
C GLN A 115 -34.55 -8.46 -10.60
N LEU A 116 -34.42 -7.33 -9.93
CA LEU A 116 -35.43 -6.80 -9.03
C LEU A 116 -36.71 -6.42 -9.78
N ASP A 117 -36.58 -5.78 -10.94
CA ASP A 117 -37.72 -5.40 -11.78
C ASP A 117 -38.45 -6.65 -12.31
N GLU A 118 -37.71 -7.68 -12.73
CA GLU A 118 -38.27 -8.96 -13.16
C GLU A 118 -38.99 -9.70 -12.01
N ALA A 119 -38.36 -9.76 -10.83
CA ALA A 119 -38.94 -10.38 -9.66
C ALA A 119 -40.21 -9.64 -9.18
N THR A 120 -40.18 -8.31 -9.20
CA THR A 120 -41.34 -7.47 -8.89
C THR A 120 -42.48 -7.73 -9.87
N ALA A 121 -42.20 -7.71 -11.17
CA ALA A 121 -43.22 -7.97 -12.20
C ALA A 121 -43.85 -9.36 -12.05
N LYS A 122 -43.05 -10.38 -11.75
CA LYS A 122 -43.56 -11.73 -11.48
C LYS A 122 -44.42 -11.78 -10.22
N ALA A 123 -43.99 -11.13 -9.15
CA ALA A 123 -44.77 -11.04 -7.91
C ALA A 123 -46.10 -10.32 -8.13
N ASP A 124 -46.12 -9.24 -8.91
CA ASP A 124 -47.36 -8.50 -9.23
C ASP A 124 -48.36 -9.37 -10.01
N VAL A 125 -47.87 -10.20 -10.94
CA VAL A 125 -48.73 -11.18 -11.66
C VAL A 125 -49.31 -12.20 -10.69
N GLU A 126 -48.49 -12.83 -9.85
CA GLU A 126 -48.95 -13.85 -8.89
C GLU A 126 -49.93 -13.27 -7.86
N ILE A 127 -49.68 -12.04 -7.39
CA ILE A 127 -50.60 -11.30 -6.51
C ILE A 127 -51.92 -11.05 -7.25
N GLY A 128 -51.87 -10.59 -8.50
CA GLY A 128 -53.07 -10.34 -9.31
C GLY A 128 -53.93 -11.60 -9.50
N GLU A 129 -53.30 -12.73 -9.83
CA GLU A 129 -53.98 -14.02 -9.96
C GLU A 129 -54.64 -14.46 -8.65
N LYS A 130 -53.91 -14.35 -7.53
CA LYS A 130 -54.40 -14.75 -6.21
C LYS A 130 -55.50 -13.84 -5.69
N THR A 131 -55.44 -12.54 -6.00
CA THR A 131 -56.53 -11.60 -5.72
C THR A 131 -57.77 -11.95 -6.52
N ALA A 132 -57.64 -12.24 -7.82
CA ALA A 132 -58.77 -12.64 -8.65
C ALA A 132 -59.42 -13.97 -8.18
N GLU A 133 -58.60 -14.95 -7.79
CA GLU A 133 -59.08 -16.21 -7.19
C GLU A 133 -59.83 -15.96 -5.87
N SER A 134 -59.27 -15.11 -5.01
CA SER A 134 -59.86 -14.76 -3.72
C SER A 134 -61.19 -14.03 -3.91
N ASP A 135 -61.28 -13.09 -4.86
CA ASP A 135 -62.51 -12.38 -5.19
C ASP A 135 -63.60 -13.33 -5.72
N ALA A 136 -63.23 -14.27 -6.59
CA ALA A 136 -64.16 -15.29 -7.09
C ALA A 136 -64.71 -16.16 -5.94
N ARG A 137 -63.83 -16.61 -5.04
CA ARG A 137 -64.21 -17.42 -3.87
C ARG A 137 -65.06 -16.63 -2.88
N ILE A 138 -64.77 -15.35 -2.65
CA ILE A 138 -65.59 -14.46 -1.81
C ILE A 138 -66.99 -14.30 -2.44
N SER A 139 -67.07 -14.11 -3.76
CA SER A 139 -68.34 -14.00 -4.47
C SER A 139 -69.18 -15.27 -4.35
N GLU A 140 -68.55 -16.44 -4.50
CA GLU A 140 -69.21 -17.74 -4.30
C GLU A 140 -69.73 -17.91 -2.87
N ILE A 141 -68.89 -17.63 -1.86
CA ILE A 141 -69.29 -17.69 -0.46
C ILE A 141 -70.46 -16.73 -0.19
N ARG A 142 -70.43 -15.52 -0.77
CA ARG A 142 -71.51 -14.54 -0.63
C ARG A 142 -72.81 -15.05 -1.25
N ALA A 143 -72.75 -15.63 -2.44
CA ALA A 143 -73.92 -16.21 -3.11
C ALA A 143 -74.51 -17.38 -2.29
N GLY A 144 -73.66 -18.29 -1.81
CA GLY A 144 -74.08 -19.41 -0.96
C GLY A 144 -74.67 -18.94 0.38
N ALA A 145 -74.05 -17.95 1.02
CA ALA A 145 -74.57 -17.36 2.26
C ALA A 145 -75.96 -16.72 2.04
N MET A 146 -76.17 -16.01 0.93
CA MET A 146 -77.48 -15.43 0.59
C MET A 146 -78.54 -16.52 0.36
N ALA A 147 -78.20 -17.62 -0.30
CA ALA A 147 -79.11 -18.75 -0.49
C ALA A 147 -79.47 -19.43 0.84
N ASN A 148 -78.49 -19.67 1.71
CA ASN A 148 -78.72 -20.23 3.05
C ASN A 148 -79.60 -19.30 3.90
N VAL A 149 -79.41 -17.98 3.82
CA VAL A 149 -80.27 -17.00 4.51
C VAL A 149 -81.70 -17.07 3.97
N GLU A 150 -81.90 -17.21 2.66
CA GLU A 150 -83.23 -17.35 2.05
C GLU A 150 -83.93 -18.63 2.51
N GLU A 151 -83.21 -19.76 2.58
CA GLU A 151 -83.73 -21.03 3.10
C GLU A 151 -84.14 -20.92 4.57
N VAL A 152 -83.23 -20.44 5.43
CA VAL A 152 -83.50 -20.26 6.87
C VAL A 152 -84.65 -19.29 7.11
N ALA A 153 -84.76 -18.22 6.31
CA ALA A 153 -85.86 -17.26 6.43
C ALA A 153 -87.21 -17.90 6.07
N ARG A 154 -87.27 -18.74 5.02
CA ARG A 154 -88.49 -19.48 4.64
C ARG A 154 -88.89 -20.48 5.72
N ASP A 155 -87.94 -21.28 6.19
CA ASP A 155 -88.18 -22.29 7.22
C ASP A 155 -88.64 -21.65 8.54
N THR A 156 -87.99 -20.57 8.95
CA THR A 156 -88.37 -19.83 10.17
C THR A 156 -89.74 -19.18 10.02
N ALA A 157 -90.06 -18.59 8.86
CA ALA A 157 -91.37 -18.01 8.61
C ALA A 157 -92.49 -19.07 8.62
N LEU A 158 -92.26 -20.24 8.02
CA LEU A 158 -93.19 -21.38 8.07
C LEU A 158 -93.42 -21.84 9.50
N ALA A 159 -92.35 -22.02 10.28
CA ALA A 159 -92.44 -22.41 11.68
C ALA A 159 -93.24 -21.41 12.52
N ILE A 160 -93.06 -20.10 12.29
CA ILE A 160 -93.83 -19.05 12.97
C ILE A 160 -95.31 -19.09 12.59
N VAL A 161 -95.64 -19.25 11.29
CA VAL A 161 -97.04 -19.33 10.83
C VAL A 161 -97.75 -20.55 11.41
N SER A 162 -97.06 -21.70 11.45
CA SER A 162 -97.57 -22.93 12.06
C SER A 162 -97.80 -22.76 13.58
N ALA A 163 -96.84 -22.15 14.29
CA ALA A 163 -96.95 -21.87 15.72
C ALA A 163 -98.09 -20.89 16.09
N LEU A 164 -98.43 -19.95 15.19
CA LEU A 164 -99.52 -18.98 15.38
C LEU A 164 -100.90 -19.50 14.92
N GLY A 165 -101.00 -20.76 14.48
CA GLY A 165 -102.26 -21.41 14.10
C GLY A 165 -102.75 -21.10 12.69
N GLY A 166 -101.88 -20.59 11.80
CA GLY A 166 -102.17 -20.41 10.39
C GLY A 166 -102.08 -21.71 9.59
N THR A 167 -102.77 -21.79 8.45
CA THR A 167 -102.65 -22.91 7.51
C THR A 167 -101.31 -22.84 6.77
N GLU A 168 -100.58 -23.96 6.72
CA GLU A 168 -99.28 -24.10 6.04
C GLU A 168 -99.43 -24.01 4.51
N ASP A 169 -99.70 -22.81 3.99
CA ASP A 169 -99.63 -22.55 2.56
C ASP A 169 -98.21 -22.11 2.18
N LYS A 170 -97.37 -23.13 1.93
CA LYS A 170 -95.95 -22.98 1.62
C LYS A 170 -95.71 -22.01 0.45
N ALA A 171 -96.57 -22.05 -0.57
CA ALA A 171 -96.44 -21.19 -1.75
C ALA A 171 -96.65 -19.70 -1.42
N THR A 172 -97.59 -19.40 -0.53
CA THR A 172 -97.88 -18.01 -0.12
C THR A 172 -96.75 -17.44 0.74
N VAL A 173 -96.23 -18.21 1.70
CA VAL A 173 -95.07 -17.82 2.54
C VAL A 173 -93.83 -17.63 1.69
N ASP A 174 -93.58 -18.55 0.75
CA ASP A 174 -92.46 -18.50 -0.18
C ASP A 174 -92.47 -17.24 -1.05
N SER A 175 -93.65 -16.83 -1.53
CA SER A 175 -93.80 -15.60 -2.32
C SER A 175 -93.58 -14.34 -1.47
N ALA A 176 -94.05 -14.34 -0.22
CA ALA A 176 -93.95 -13.19 0.68
C ALA A 176 -92.50 -12.95 1.16
N VAL A 177 -91.78 -14.03 1.49
CA VAL A 177 -90.35 -13.96 1.86
C VAL A 177 -89.52 -13.50 0.67
N GLN A 178 -89.78 -14.02 -0.53
CA GLN A 178 -89.04 -13.61 -1.72
C GLN A 178 -89.31 -12.15 -2.12
N ALA A 179 -90.54 -11.66 -1.95
CA ALA A 179 -90.87 -10.24 -2.16
C ALA A 179 -90.13 -9.33 -1.17
N ARG A 180 -89.96 -9.74 0.08
CA ARG A 180 -89.21 -8.98 1.10
C ARG A 180 -87.70 -9.01 0.89
N LEU A 181 -87.15 -10.15 0.45
CA LEU A 181 -85.72 -10.26 0.11
C LEU A 181 -85.35 -9.42 -1.13
N LYS A 182 -86.19 -9.42 -2.17
CA LYS A 182 -85.97 -8.59 -3.37
C LYS A 182 -86.18 -7.08 -3.08
N GLY A 183 -87.17 -6.74 -2.27
CA GLY A 183 -87.50 -5.34 -1.93
C GLY A 183 -86.50 -4.63 -0.99
N ALA A 184 -85.63 -5.36 -0.30
CA ALA A 184 -84.58 -4.80 0.56
C ALA A 184 -83.22 -4.59 -0.15
N SER A 185 -83.14 -4.92 -1.45
CA SER A 185 -81.92 -4.82 -2.27
C SER A 185 -81.88 -3.61 -3.22
N ALA A 186 -82.80 -2.64 -3.06
CA ALA A 186 -82.79 -1.32 -3.68
C ALA A 186 -82.47 -0.26 -2.62
#